data_AF-A0A0F9CK19-F1
#
_entry.id   AF-A0A0F9CK19-F1
#
_cell.length_a   1.000
_cell.length_b   1.000
_cell.length_c   1.000
_cell.angle_alpha   90.00
_cell.angle_beta   90.00
_cell.angle_gamma   90.00
#
_symmetry.space_group_name_H-M   'P 1'
#
loop_
_entity.id
_entity.type
_entity.pdbx_description
1 polymer ?
#
loop_
_entity_poly.entity_id
_entity_poly.type
_entity_poly.pdbx_seq_one_letter_code
_entity_poly.pdbx_strand_id
1 'polypeptide(L)'
;EKAEAIQSAKYPLDGLQVTDDGVELNDLPFEQASSAEQLRCSVGMGLALNPKLKVLLVKDGSLLDEDSLKLIAEMATAADAQVWIERVGKGDECTVIIEDGSIEGVGADTKAVE
;
A
#
# COMPACT_ATOMS: atom_id res chain seq x y z
N GLU A 1 29.35 13.69 0.96
CA GLU A 1 28.20 14.04 1.82
C GLU A 1 26.83 13.59 1.29
N LYS A 2 26.19 14.23 0.29
CA LYS A 2 24.84 13.82 -0.15
C LYS A 2 24.76 12.39 -0.70
N ALA A 3 25.65 12.03 -1.63
CA ALA A 3 25.68 10.68 -2.22
C ALA A 3 25.97 9.57 -1.18
N GLU A 4 26.88 9.84 -0.23
CA GLU A 4 27.20 8.90 0.86
C GLU A 4 26.04 8.71 1.84
N ALA A 5 25.28 9.78 2.13
CA ALA A 5 24.08 9.69 2.97
C ALA A 5 22.97 8.85 2.33
N ILE A 6 22.84 8.92 0.99
CA ILE A 6 21.86 8.16 0.24
C ILE A 6 22.26 6.67 0.14
N GLN A 7 23.54 6.38 -0.11
CA GLN A 7 24.05 5.00 -0.17
C GLN A 7 24.03 4.28 1.19
N SER A 8 24.24 5.02 2.29
CA SER A 8 24.24 4.44 3.64
C SER A 8 22.84 4.32 4.26
N ALA A 9 21.81 4.85 3.60
CA ALA A 9 20.43 4.73 4.06
C ALA A 9 19.95 3.27 4.00
N LYS A 10 19.36 2.79 5.09
CA LYS A 10 18.67 1.49 5.09
C LYS A 10 17.28 1.68 4.53
N TYR A 11 17.07 1.25 3.29
CA TYR A 11 15.73 1.17 2.72
C TYR A 11 14.98 -0.03 3.28
N PRO A 12 13.66 0.10 3.49
CA PRO A 12 12.84 -0.98 4.06
C PRO A 12 12.53 -2.11 3.07
N LEU A 13 13.06 -2.02 1.85
CA LEU A 13 12.80 -2.94 0.75
C LEU A 13 14.10 -3.27 0.04
N ASP A 14 14.31 -4.56 -0.18
CA ASP A 14 15.45 -5.07 -0.93
C ASP A 14 15.41 -4.57 -2.38
N GLY A 15 16.57 -4.21 -2.91
CA GLY A 15 16.73 -3.77 -4.29
C GLY A 15 16.32 -2.31 -4.57
N LEU A 16 15.74 -1.59 -3.61
CA LEU A 16 15.43 -0.17 -3.76
C LEU A 16 16.68 0.68 -3.54
N GLN A 17 17.00 1.53 -4.52
CA GLN A 17 18.12 2.46 -4.46
C GLN A 17 17.68 3.85 -4.92
N VAL A 18 18.24 4.88 -4.29
CA VAL A 18 18.12 6.25 -4.76
C VAL A 18 19.49 6.64 -5.31
N THR A 19 19.52 7.09 -6.57
CA THR A 19 20.72 7.50 -7.30
C THR A 19 20.64 8.98 -7.64
N ASP A 20 21.68 9.53 -8.27
CA ASP A 20 21.65 10.92 -8.75
C ASP A 20 20.65 11.11 -9.91
N ASP A 21 20.36 10.04 -10.67
CA ASP A 21 19.48 10.05 -11.84
C ASP A 21 18.03 9.70 -11.50
N GLY A 22 17.74 9.16 -10.30
CA GLY A 22 16.38 8.88 -9.86
C GLY A 22 16.25 7.77 -8.82
N VAL A 23 15.13 7.05 -8.86
CA VAL A 23 14.87 5.87 -8.02
C VAL A 23 14.99 4.62 -8.89
N GLU A 24 15.74 3.64 -8.42
CA GLU A 24 15.94 2.36 -9.08
C GLU A 24 15.44 1.22 -8.19
N LEU A 25 14.90 0.17 -8.82
CA LEU A 25 14.49 -1.08 -8.20
C LEU A 25 15.11 -2.24 -8.97
N ASN A 26 15.92 -3.05 -8.30
CA ASN A 26 16.64 -4.19 -8.91
C ASN A 26 17.48 -3.77 -10.12
N ASP A 27 18.26 -2.70 -9.98
CA ASP A 27 19.15 -2.13 -11.01
C ASP A 27 18.43 -1.61 -12.27
N LEU A 28 17.13 -1.38 -12.19
CA LEU A 28 16.32 -0.76 -13.25
C LEU A 28 15.62 0.51 -12.73
N PRO A 29 15.40 1.53 -13.58
CA PRO A 29 14.58 2.68 -13.19
C PRO A 29 13.22 2.22 -12.66
N PHE A 30 12.76 2.80 -11.55
CA PHE A 30 11.52 2.37 -10.88
C PHE A 30 10.30 2.38 -11.82
N GLU A 31 10.25 3.36 -12.72
CA GLU A 31 9.19 3.48 -13.75
C GLU A 31 9.18 2.31 -14.75
N GLN A 32 10.29 1.61 -14.90
CA GLN A 32 10.44 0.43 -15.76
C GLN A 32 10.19 -0.89 -15.04
N ALA A 33 10.09 -0.87 -13.71
CA ALA A 33 9.70 -2.05 -12.94
C ALA A 33 8.27 -2.45 -13.30
N SER A 34 7.94 -3.74 -13.17
CA SER A 34 6.56 -4.18 -13.43
C SER A 34 5.58 -3.54 -12.44
N SER A 35 4.31 -3.39 -12.83
CA SER A 35 3.28 -2.82 -11.94
C SER A 35 3.19 -3.57 -10.60
N ALA A 36 3.41 -4.89 -10.61
CA ALA A 36 3.45 -5.70 -9.39
C ALA A 36 4.64 -5.35 -8.50
N GLU A 37 5.84 -5.15 -9.06
CA GLU A 37 7.03 -4.74 -8.31
C GLU A 37 6.88 -3.32 -7.75
N GLN A 38 6.37 -2.39 -8.56
CA GLN A 38 6.08 -1.03 -8.11
C GLN A 38 5.08 -1.02 -6.96
N LEU A 39 4.03 -1.85 -7.04
CA LEU A 39 3.04 -1.99 -5.97
C LEU A 39 3.65 -2.56 -4.69
N ARG A 40 4.41 -3.66 -4.77
CA ARG A 40 5.12 -4.24 -3.61
C ARG A 40 6.03 -3.22 -2.94
N CYS A 41 6.81 -2.51 -3.74
CA CYS A 41 7.72 -1.49 -3.23
C CYS A 41 6.95 -0.34 -2.57
N SER A 42 5.85 0.13 -3.17
CA SER A 42 5.04 1.21 -2.60
C SER A 42 4.41 0.81 -1.26
N VAL A 43 3.85 -0.40 -1.18
CA VAL A 43 3.23 -0.94 0.03
C VAL A 43 4.26 -1.14 1.13
N GLY A 44 5.41 -1.77 0.83
CA GLY A 44 6.46 -2.00 1.81
C GLY A 44 7.02 -0.70 2.37
N MET A 45 7.20 0.32 1.52
CA MET A 45 7.64 1.65 1.95
C MET A 45 6.60 2.29 2.88
N GLY A 46 5.32 2.25 2.51
CA GLY A 46 4.23 2.81 3.31
C GLY A 46 4.14 2.18 4.71
N LEU A 47 4.27 0.86 4.79
CA LEU A 47 4.24 0.11 6.05
C LEU A 47 5.46 0.43 6.94
N ALA A 48 6.64 0.52 6.35
CA ALA A 48 7.86 0.79 7.11
C ALA A 48 7.93 2.23 7.66
N LEU A 49 7.40 3.20 6.94
CA LEU A 49 7.38 4.61 7.37
C LEU A 49 6.37 4.89 8.49
N ASN A 50 5.38 4.00 8.70
CA ASN A 50 4.28 4.21 9.65
C ASN A 50 4.18 3.11 10.73
N PRO A 51 5.21 2.90 11.56
CA PRO A 51 5.25 1.77 12.49
C PRO A 51 4.30 1.89 13.69
N LYS A 52 3.77 3.08 13.98
CA LYS A 52 2.91 3.34 15.15
C LYS A 52 1.42 3.15 14.85
N LEU A 53 0.96 3.72 13.74
CA LEU A 53 -0.39 3.56 13.23
C LEU A 53 -0.29 2.81 11.92
N LYS A 54 -0.34 1.49 12.01
CA LYS A 54 -0.12 0.59 10.88
C LYS A 54 -1.40 0.45 10.06
N VAL A 55 -1.83 1.54 9.44
CA VAL A 55 -2.97 1.56 8.53
C VAL A 55 -2.46 1.91 7.13
N LEU A 56 -2.75 1.04 6.16
CA LEU A 56 -2.51 1.28 4.75
C LEU A 56 -3.79 1.77 4.09
N LEU A 57 -3.81 3.02 3.63
CA LEU A 57 -4.92 3.58 2.87
C LEU A 57 -4.68 3.39 1.37
N VAL A 58 -5.50 2.57 0.72
CA VAL A 58 -5.49 2.34 -0.72
C VAL A 58 -6.63 3.13 -1.36
N LYS A 59 -6.25 4.15 -2.14
CA LYS A 59 -7.17 4.92 -2.96
C LYS A 59 -7.35 4.25 -4.31
N ASP A 60 -8.48 4.50 -4.97
CA ASP A 60 -8.77 3.97 -6.30
C ASP A 60 -8.62 2.43 -6.40
N GLY A 61 -8.96 1.72 -5.33
CA GLY A 61 -8.80 0.27 -5.22
C GLY A 61 -9.61 -0.53 -6.26
N SER A 62 -10.60 0.10 -6.89
CA SER A 62 -11.33 -0.45 -8.05
C SER A 62 -10.44 -0.72 -9.27
N LEU A 63 -9.28 -0.08 -9.37
CA LEU A 63 -8.33 -0.27 -10.46
C LEU A 63 -7.39 -1.47 -10.25
N LEU A 64 -7.40 -2.06 -9.06
CA LEU A 64 -6.56 -3.20 -8.71
C LEU A 64 -7.26 -4.50 -9.08
N ASP A 65 -6.50 -5.42 -9.66
CA ASP A 65 -6.93 -6.80 -9.87
C ASP A 65 -6.88 -7.62 -8.57
N GLU A 66 -7.46 -8.81 -8.60
CA GLU A 66 -7.56 -9.70 -7.42
C GLU A 66 -6.19 -10.11 -6.89
N ASP A 67 -5.20 -10.32 -7.76
CA ASP A 67 -3.85 -10.69 -7.38
C ASP A 67 -3.13 -9.56 -6.64
N SER A 68 -3.32 -8.31 -7.10
CA SER A 68 -2.80 -7.11 -6.43
C SER A 68 -3.44 -6.91 -5.06
N LEU A 69 -4.77 -7.09 -4.95
CA LEU A 69 -5.48 -7.00 -3.67
C LEU A 69 -5.00 -8.06 -2.67
N LYS A 70 -4.83 -9.30 -3.14
CA LYS A 70 -4.31 -10.41 -2.32
C LYS A 70 -2.90 -10.13 -1.83
N LEU A 71 -2.02 -9.65 -2.71
CA LEU A 71 -0.66 -9.26 -2.36
C LEU A 71 -0.64 -8.18 -1.27
N ILE A 72 -1.47 -7.13 -1.40
CA ILE A 72 -1.57 -6.07 -0.39
C ILE A 72 -2.02 -6.65 0.96
N ALA A 73 -3.03 -7.52 0.95
CA ALA A 73 -3.55 -8.15 2.18
C ALA A 73 -2.49 -9.02 2.87
N GLU A 74 -1.71 -9.81 2.11
CA GLU A 74 -0.62 -10.63 2.64
C GLU A 74 0.49 -9.78 3.26
N MET A 75 0.91 -8.71 2.58
CA MET A 75 1.94 -7.79 3.08
C MET A 75 1.49 -7.04 4.35
N ALA A 76 0.25 -6.56 4.36
CA ALA A 76 -0.31 -5.89 5.54
C ALA A 76 -0.43 -6.85 6.73
N THR A 77 -0.87 -8.09 6.49
CA THR A 77 -0.93 -9.13 7.53
C THR A 77 0.45 -9.41 8.11
N ALA A 78 1.47 -9.58 7.26
CA ALA A 78 2.85 -9.81 7.70
C ALA A 78 3.44 -8.64 8.51
N ALA A 79 3.00 -7.41 8.21
CA ALA A 79 3.38 -6.21 8.96
C ALA A 79 2.52 -5.94 10.20
N ASP A 80 1.50 -6.77 10.47
CA ASP A 80 0.50 -6.54 11.52
C ASP A 80 -0.18 -5.17 11.34
N ALA A 81 -0.65 -4.92 10.11
CA ALA A 81 -1.25 -3.67 9.66
C ALA A 81 -2.68 -3.90 9.16
N GLN A 82 -3.52 -2.89 9.29
CA GLN A 82 -4.87 -2.86 8.72
C GLN A 82 -4.84 -2.20 7.33
N VAL A 83 -5.67 -2.67 6.40
CA VAL A 83 -5.86 -2.06 5.09
C VAL A 83 -7.23 -1.41 5.02
N TRP A 84 -7.27 -0.13 4.66
CA TRP A 84 -8.48 0.59 4.30
C TRP A 84 -8.44 0.85 2.81
N ILE A 85 -9.44 0.37 2.08
CA ILE A 85 -9.48 0.46 0.63
C ILE A 85 -10.77 1.13 0.18
N GLU A 86 -10.63 2.11 -0.69
CA GLU A 86 -11.74 2.75 -1.38
C GLU A 86 -12.09 1.94 -2.64
N ARG A 87 -13.35 1.54 -2.77
CA ARG A 87 -13.88 0.84 -3.95
C ARG A 87 -15.23 1.42 -4.36
N VAL A 88 -15.53 1.32 -5.65
CA VAL A 88 -16.83 1.70 -6.22
C VAL A 88 -17.73 0.48 -6.23
N GLY A 89 -18.78 0.49 -5.44
CA GLY A 89 -19.73 -0.61 -5.36
C GLY A 89 -20.59 -0.55 -4.09
N LYS A 90 -21.66 -1.34 -4.08
CA LYS A 90 -22.52 -1.58 -2.89
C LYS A 90 -22.54 -3.07 -2.51
N GLY A 91 -21.53 -3.83 -2.96
CA GLY A 91 -21.41 -5.26 -2.71
C GLY A 91 -20.85 -5.59 -1.32
N ASP A 92 -20.77 -6.87 -1.01
CA ASP A 92 -20.32 -7.38 0.31
C ASP A 92 -18.85 -7.05 0.61
N GLU A 93 -18.07 -6.67 -0.39
CA GLU A 93 -16.70 -6.18 -0.24
C GLU A 93 -16.61 -4.80 0.41
N CYS A 94 -17.71 -4.03 0.44
CA CYS A 94 -17.77 -2.67 0.97
C CYS A 94 -18.41 -2.65 2.36
N THR A 95 -17.61 -2.36 3.40
CA THR A 95 -18.13 -2.27 4.78
C THR A 95 -18.77 -0.92 5.09
N VAL A 96 -18.31 0.17 4.48
CA VAL A 96 -18.89 1.51 4.65
C VAL A 96 -19.27 2.03 3.27
N ILE A 97 -20.56 2.32 3.07
CA ILE A 97 -21.08 2.83 1.80
C ILE A 97 -21.36 4.32 1.96
N ILE A 98 -20.73 5.13 1.10
CA ILE A 98 -20.90 6.57 1.06
C ILE A 98 -21.61 6.94 -0.25
N GLU A 99 -22.76 7.59 -0.15
CA GLU A 99 -23.55 8.08 -1.28
C GLU A 99 -23.98 9.53 -1.00
N ASP A 100 -23.88 10.41 -2.00
CA ASP A 100 -24.22 11.83 -1.90
C ASP A 100 -23.58 12.56 -0.69
N GLY A 101 -22.33 12.20 -0.36
CA GLY A 101 -21.58 12.79 0.75
C GLY A 101 -22.05 12.37 2.14
N SER A 102 -22.92 11.34 2.24
CA SER A 102 -23.44 10.80 3.49
C SER A 102 -23.20 9.29 3.58
N ILE A 103 -23.15 8.75 4.80
CA ILE A 103 -23.10 7.30 5.01
C ILE A 103 -24.49 6.73 4.75
N GLU A 104 -24.62 5.89 3.72
CA GLU A 104 -25.87 5.19 3.36
C GLU A 104 -26.05 3.93 4.22
N GLY A 105 -24.95 3.25 4.57
CA GLY A 105 -24.98 2.04 5.39
C GLY A 105 -23.61 1.58 5.89
N VAL A 106 -23.64 0.78 6.96
CA VAL A 106 -22.48 0.04 7.49
C VAL A 106 -22.80 -1.45 7.38
N GLY A 107 -21.96 -2.21 6.68
CA GLY A 107 -22.09 -3.65 6.51
C GLY A 107 -21.98 -4.42 7.83
N ALA A 108 -22.62 -5.60 7.89
CA ALA A 108 -22.90 -6.35 9.12
C ALA A 108 -21.67 -6.89 9.88
N ASP A 109 -20.47 -6.88 9.29
CA ASP A 109 -19.25 -7.45 9.87
C ASP A 109 -18.32 -6.42 10.53
N THR A 110 -18.84 -5.29 11.01
CA THR A 110 -18.11 -4.42 11.95
C THR A 110 -18.11 -5.06 13.34
N LYS A 111 -17.27 -6.08 13.55
CA LYS A 111 -16.88 -6.43 14.92
C LYS A 111 -16.02 -5.30 15.45
N ALA A 112 -16.57 -4.55 16.40
CA ALA A 112 -15.78 -3.72 17.29
C ALA A 112 -14.68 -4.60 17.89
N VAL A 113 -13.42 -4.20 17.67
CA VAL A 113 -12.30 -4.75 18.42
C VAL A 113 -12.42 -4.12 19.81
N GLU A 114 -12.85 -4.91 20.80
CA GLU A 114 -12.71 -4.56 22.23
C GLU A 114 -11.23 -4.53 22.65
#